data_AF-A0A945CG69-F1
#
_entry.id   AF-A0A945CG69-F1
#
_cell.length_a   1.000
_cell.length_b   1.000
_cell.length_c   1.000
_cell.angle_alpha   90.00
_cell.angle_beta   90.00
_cell.angle_gamma   90.00
#
_symmetry.space_group_name_H-M   'P 1'
#
loop_
_entity.id
_entity.type
_entity.pdbx_description
1 polymer ?
#
loop_
_entity_poly.entity_id
_entity_poly.type
_entity_poly.pdbx_seq_one_letter_code
_entity_poly.pdbx_strand_id
1 'polypeptide(L)'
;LRNVGSKEEPLFAAPRQMKCYGEPISFTIHGPNAWPGDFSGDGKPDLLGCVEWSVYPFFAHAALEMEAHPEYRIGDAERLSNIRSSGCVWERR
;
A
#
# COMPACT_ATOMS: atom_id res chain seq x y z
N LEU A 1 -9.71 -11.78 6.37
CA LEU A 1 -8.88 -12.73 7.16
C LEU A 1 -8.16 -13.65 6.20
N ARG A 2 -6.93 -14.09 6.52
CA ARG A 2 -6.16 -14.99 5.64
C ARG A 2 -6.74 -16.41 5.71
N ASN A 3 -7.07 -17.00 4.57
CA ASN A 3 -7.40 -18.43 4.50
C ASN A 3 -6.10 -19.23 4.70
N VAL A 4 -6.06 -20.03 5.76
CA VAL A 4 -5.00 -20.98 6.12
C VAL A 4 -5.45 -22.43 5.93
N GLY A 5 -6.70 -22.65 5.52
CA GLY A 5 -7.22 -23.94 5.08
C GLY A 5 -7.04 -24.17 3.58
N SER A 6 -7.87 -25.02 3.00
CA SER A 6 -7.91 -25.25 1.55
C SER A 6 -9.00 -24.41 0.89
N LYS A 7 -9.13 -24.57 -0.44
CA LYS A 7 -10.23 -23.94 -1.19
C LYS A 7 -11.55 -24.64 -0.89
N GLU A 8 -11.52 -25.96 -0.71
CA GLU A 8 -12.66 -26.82 -0.45
C GLU A 8 -13.07 -26.81 1.03
N GLU A 9 -12.12 -26.58 1.93
CA GLU A 9 -12.30 -26.50 3.37
C GLU A 9 -11.62 -25.22 3.91
N PRO A 10 -12.29 -24.06 3.79
CA PRO A 10 -11.69 -22.79 4.19
C PRO A 10 -11.59 -22.68 5.71
N LEU A 11 -10.41 -22.27 6.18
CA LEU A 11 -10.16 -21.97 7.59
C LEU A 11 -9.49 -20.60 7.67
N PHE A 12 -10.07 -19.66 8.39
CA PHE A 12 -9.52 -18.31 8.51
C PHE A 12 -8.72 -18.15 9.79
N ALA A 13 -7.52 -17.60 9.68
CA ALA A 13 -6.72 -17.22 10.84
C ALA A 13 -7.39 -16.10 11.64
N ALA A 14 -7.02 -15.99 12.93
CA ALA A 14 -7.42 -14.87 13.77
C ALA A 14 -7.03 -13.52 13.13
N PRO A 15 -7.81 -12.45 13.36
CA PRO A 15 -7.43 -11.11 12.89
C PRO A 15 -6.09 -10.69 13.49
N ARG A 16 -5.26 -10.04 12.68
CA ARG A 16 -4.03 -9.37 13.13
C ARG A 16 -4.22 -7.86 13.07
N GLN A 17 -3.61 -7.14 14.00
CA GLN A 17 -3.48 -5.68 13.91
C GLN A 17 -2.66 -5.35 12.65
N MET A 18 -3.18 -4.46 11.81
CA MET A 18 -2.43 -3.95 10.68
C MET A 18 -1.34 -2.99 11.15
N LYS A 19 -0.24 -2.98 10.42
CA LYS A 19 0.91 -2.13 10.66
C LYS A 19 1.30 -1.42 9.37
N CYS A 20 2.08 -0.36 9.46
CA CYS A 20 2.79 0.25 8.35
C CYS A 20 4.24 0.38 8.78
N TYR A 21 5.16 -0.31 8.09
CA TYR A 21 6.58 -0.37 8.47
C TYR A 21 6.80 -0.77 9.95
N GLY A 22 6.09 -1.80 10.41
CA GLY A 22 6.17 -2.31 11.78
C GLY A 22 5.29 -1.59 12.81
N GLU A 23 4.87 -0.37 12.51
CA GLU A 23 4.10 0.48 13.43
C GLU A 23 2.60 0.24 13.30
N PRO A 24 1.85 0.00 14.41
CA PRO A 24 0.41 -0.18 14.36
C PRO A 24 -0.32 1.01 13.72
N ILE A 25 -1.24 0.73 12.80
CA ILE A 25 -2.12 1.75 12.21
C ILE A 25 -3.52 1.67 12.83
N SER A 26 -4.21 2.81 12.90
CA SER A 26 -5.59 2.91 13.37
C SER A 26 -6.35 3.98 12.59
N PHE A 27 -7.65 3.82 12.47
CA PHE A 27 -8.55 4.80 11.87
C PHE A 27 -9.50 5.34 12.94
N THR A 28 -9.91 6.60 12.80
CA THR A 28 -10.95 7.16 13.66
C THR A 28 -12.30 6.51 13.32
N ILE A 29 -13.11 6.29 14.34
CA ILE A 29 -14.39 5.55 14.24
C ILE A 29 -15.55 6.41 13.70
N HIS A 30 -15.26 7.64 13.27
CA HIS A 30 -16.25 8.67 12.91
C HIS A 30 -16.31 8.99 11.41
N GLY A 31 -15.62 8.21 10.55
CA GLY A 31 -15.58 8.44 9.10
C GLY A 31 -15.87 7.20 8.26
N PRO A 32 -15.82 7.32 6.92
CA PRO A 32 -15.86 6.18 6.01
C PRO A 32 -14.81 5.13 6.38
N ASN A 33 -15.15 3.86 6.23
CA ASN A 33 -14.26 2.75 6.60
C ASN A 33 -13.12 2.60 5.60
N ALA A 34 -11.99 2.04 6.06
CA ALA A 34 -10.88 1.69 5.18
C ALA A 34 -11.32 0.70 4.08
N TRP A 35 -10.80 0.89 2.87
CA TRP A 35 -11.15 0.12 1.69
C TRP A 35 -9.95 -0.66 1.16
N PRO A 36 -10.01 -2.00 1.11
CA PRO A 36 -8.97 -2.81 0.50
C PRO A 36 -9.12 -2.86 -1.03
N GLY A 37 -7.99 -2.84 -1.76
CA GLY A 37 -7.97 -2.94 -3.22
C GLY A 37 -6.55 -3.07 -3.75
N ASP A 38 -6.38 -3.57 -4.97
CA ASP A 38 -5.08 -3.58 -5.65
C ASP A 38 -4.91 -2.26 -6.41
N PHE A 39 -4.39 -1.24 -5.73
CA PHE A 39 -4.22 0.12 -6.29
C PHE A 39 -2.81 0.33 -6.84
N SER A 40 -1.84 -0.46 -6.39
CA SER A 40 -0.45 -0.44 -6.86
C SER A 40 -0.22 -1.34 -8.08
N GLY A 41 -1.13 -2.29 -8.37
CA GLY A 41 -1.07 -3.19 -9.52
C GLY A 41 -0.15 -4.40 -9.29
N ASP A 42 0.12 -4.77 -8.02
CA ASP A 42 1.01 -5.89 -7.67
C ASP A 42 0.25 -7.22 -7.44
N GLY A 43 -1.08 -7.21 -7.62
CA GLY A 43 -1.94 -8.36 -7.40
C GLY A 43 -2.25 -8.63 -5.93
N LYS A 44 -1.85 -7.76 -5.01
CA LYS A 44 -2.08 -7.89 -3.57
C LYS A 44 -2.94 -6.74 -3.04
N PRO A 45 -3.66 -6.94 -1.92
CA PRO A 45 -4.52 -5.89 -1.38
C PRO A 45 -3.70 -4.82 -0.68
N ASP A 46 -3.74 -3.61 -1.24
CA ASP A 46 -3.42 -2.35 -0.56
C ASP A 46 -4.59 -1.90 0.32
N LEU A 47 -4.38 -0.81 1.06
CA LEU A 47 -5.40 -0.20 1.91
C LEU A 47 -5.52 1.30 1.64
N LEU A 48 -6.72 1.74 1.26
CA LEU A 48 -7.08 3.15 1.25
C LEU A 48 -7.85 3.47 2.52
N GLY A 49 -7.22 4.22 3.42
CA GLY A 49 -7.90 4.74 4.59
C GLY A 49 -8.81 5.89 4.24
N CYS A 50 -9.81 6.14 5.09
CA CYS A 50 -10.48 7.43 5.14
C CYS A 50 -10.44 7.93 6.58
N VAL A 51 -9.95 9.14 6.75
CA VAL A 51 -10.03 9.85 8.02
C VAL A 51 -10.91 11.08 7.83
N GLU A 52 -11.31 11.67 8.95
CA GLU A 52 -12.12 12.89 8.95
C GLU A 52 -11.46 13.97 8.07
N TRP A 53 -12.27 14.80 7.40
CA TRP A 53 -11.82 15.92 6.55
C TRP A 53 -11.17 15.55 5.20
N SER A 54 -11.66 14.51 4.53
CA SER A 54 -11.29 14.18 3.13
C SER A 54 -9.80 13.86 2.90
N VAL A 55 -9.11 13.40 3.94
CA VAL A 55 -7.76 12.85 3.81
C VAL A 55 -7.85 11.34 3.65
N TYR A 56 -7.25 10.84 2.57
CA TYR A 56 -7.28 9.42 2.21
C TYR A 56 -5.85 8.86 2.21
N PRO A 57 -5.33 8.42 3.38
CA PRO A 57 -4.01 7.82 3.43
C PRO A 57 -4.00 6.51 2.64
N PHE A 58 -3.05 6.38 1.73
CA PHE A 58 -2.81 5.18 0.96
C PHE A 58 -1.67 4.37 1.60
N PHE A 59 -1.90 3.08 1.80
CA PHE A 59 -0.91 2.13 2.28
C PHE A 59 -0.75 1.00 1.28
N ALA A 60 0.41 0.94 0.64
CA ALA A 60 0.74 -0.18 -0.24
C ALA A 60 0.90 -1.48 0.56
N HIS A 61 0.52 -2.61 -0.02
CA HIS A 61 0.62 -3.93 0.60
C HIS A 61 2.03 -4.21 1.12
N ALA A 62 3.06 -3.84 0.37
CA ALA A 62 4.45 -3.97 0.80
C ALA A 62 4.71 -3.26 2.14
N ALA A 63 4.28 -2.01 2.28
CA ALA A 63 4.46 -1.25 3.53
C ALA A 63 3.68 -1.86 4.70
N LEU A 64 2.53 -2.49 4.42
CA LEU A 64 1.69 -3.14 5.44
C LEU A 64 2.31 -4.43 6.02
N GLU A 65 3.24 -5.05 5.29
CA GLU A 65 3.90 -6.30 5.67
C GLU A 65 5.36 -6.12 6.11
N MET A 66 5.96 -4.94 5.87
CA MET A 66 7.33 -4.64 6.31
C MET A 66 7.40 -4.41 7.82
N GLU A 67 8.45 -4.93 8.46
CA GLU A 67 8.72 -4.74 9.90
C GLU A 67 9.36 -3.39 10.23
N ALA A 68 9.97 -2.72 9.23
CA ALA A 68 10.61 -1.43 9.36
C ALA A 68 10.63 -0.72 8.00
N HIS A 69 10.93 0.58 7.99
CA HIS A 69 11.16 1.30 6.75
C HIS A 69 12.36 0.72 5.98
N PRO A 70 12.31 0.67 4.64
CA PRO A 70 13.48 0.30 3.86
C PRO A 70 14.56 1.36 4.02
N GLU A 71 15.81 0.94 4.06
CA GLU A 71 16.94 1.85 3.85
C GLU A 71 17.07 2.14 2.36
N TYR A 72 17.18 3.41 2.00
CA TYR A 72 17.37 3.83 0.63
C TYR A 72 18.33 5.02 0.56
N ARG A 73 19.04 5.12 -0.57
CA ARG A 73 19.82 6.30 -0.93
C ARG A 73 19.16 6.92 -2.16
N ILE A 74 18.60 8.11 -1.99
CA ILE A 74 18.13 8.91 -3.12
C ILE A 74 19.34 9.63 -3.70
N GLY A 75 19.54 9.51 -5.02
CA GLY A 75 20.56 10.27 -5.74
C GLY A 75 20.14 11.72 -5.97
N ASP A 76 21.01 12.51 -6.58
CA ASP A 76 20.66 13.88 -6.96
C ASP A 76 19.57 13.90 -8.03
N ALA A 77 18.61 14.82 -7.87
CA ALA A 77 17.57 15.03 -8.87
C ALA A 77 18.16 15.76 -10.08
N GLU A 78 18.27 15.08 -11.22
CA GLU A 78 18.68 15.71 -12.47
C GLU A 78 17.48 16.32 -13.20
N ARG A 79 17.55 17.62 -13.50
CA ARG A 79 16.56 18.27 -14.35
C ARG A 79 16.83 17.88 -15.81
N LEU A 80 16.00 16.99 -16.37
CA LEU A 80 16.01 16.70 -17.80
C LEU A 80 15.53 17.93 -18.57
N SER A 81 16.45 18.78 -19.04
CA SER A 81 16.10 20.09 -19.58
C SER A 81 15.53 20.10 -21.00
N ASN A 82 15.18 18.96 -21.62
CA ASN A 82 14.72 18.91 -23.01
C ASN A 82 13.74 17.74 -23.34
N ILE A 83 12.73 17.48 -22.52
CA ILE A 83 11.59 16.68 -23.00
C ILE A 83 10.77 17.56 -23.96
N ARG A 84 11.07 17.46 -25.27
CA ARG A 84 10.04 17.73 -26.28
C ARG A 84 8.96 16.69 -26.05
N SER A 85 7.71 17.14 -26.00
CA SER A 85 6.52 16.31 -25.77
C SER A 85 6.37 15.23 -26.84
N SER A 86 7.08 14.13 -26.70
CA SER A 86 6.84 12.89 -27.41
C SER A 86 6.97 11.78 -26.39
N GLY A 87 5.83 11.41 -25.80
CA GLY A 87 5.58 10.13 -25.12
C GLY A 87 6.48 9.81 -23.94
N CYS A 88 5.90 9.78 -22.73
CA CYS A 88 6.53 9.16 -21.58
C CYS A 88 6.70 7.65 -21.86
N VAL A 89 7.91 7.20 -22.22
CA VAL A 89 8.26 5.79 -22.36
C VAL A 89 8.98 5.37 -21.09
N TRP A 90 8.30 4.55 -20.27
CA TRP A 90 8.91 3.85 -19.16
C TRP A 90 9.47 2.51 -19.67
N GLU A 91 10.78 2.42 -19.89
CA GLU A 91 11.45 1.14 -20.10
C GLU A 91 11.81 0.51 -18.75
N ARG A 92 11.18 -0.63 -18.44
CA ARG A 92 11.63 -1.54 -17.37
C ARG A 92 12.89 -2.26 -17.86
N ARG A 93 14.02 -2.04 -17.20
CA ARG A 93 15.18 -2.94 -17.26
C ARG A 93 14.92 -4.22 -16.49
#